data_AF-A0A8D5UFT1-F1
#
_entry.id   AF-A0A8D5UFT1-F1
#
_cell.length_a   1.000
_cell.length_b   1.000
_cell.length_c   1.000
_cell.angle_alpha   90.00
_cell.angle_beta   90.00
_cell.angle_gamma   90.00
#
_symmetry.space_group_name_H-M   'P 1'
#
loop_
_entity.id
_entity.type
_entity.pdbx_description
1 polymer ?
#
loop_
_entity_poly.entity_id
_entity_poly.type
_entity_poly.pdbx_seq_one_letter_code
_entity_poly.pdbx_strand_id
1 'polypeptide(L)'
;METNGEINVLLKKENQPITPKHLGIKVSPEQAPQAVIMDGKILDEPLTVLGLNRKWLHTELEKLGVAPGVFKLADEKKKKLTPVQQEYQQLAKSKEPPRPIFKNCFRAFIAGGTICLVEQGQRSNFPLSLHCSSSQRDNRIEKDTRADDVATIL
;
A
#
# COMPACT_ATOMS: atom_id res chain seq x y z
N MET A 1 26.34 8.04 5.39
CA MET A 1 25.86 7.03 4.42
C MET A 1 24.35 7.13 4.44
N GLU A 2 23.70 7.32 3.29
CA GLU A 2 22.25 7.23 3.23
C GLU A 2 21.84 5.79 3.62
N THR A 3 20.67 5.63 4.24
CA THR A 3 20.16 4.36 4.80
C THR A 3 20.02 3.24 3.77
N ASN A 4 20.08 3.56 2.49
CA ASN A 4 19.89 2.64 1.36
C ASN A 4 21.23 2.06 0.86
N GLY A 5 22.37 2.49 1.43
CA GLY A 5 23.71 2.07 0.99
C GLY A 5 24.22 2.79 -0.27
N GLU A 6 23.43 3.69 -0.85
CA GLU A 6 23.84 4.53 -1.97
C GLU A 6 24.67 5.73 -1.47
N ILE A 7 25.80 5.97 -2.14
CA ILE A 7 26.66 7.12 -1.86
C ILE A 7 26.32 8.20 -2.88
N ASN A 8 25.56 9.21 -2.45
CA ASN A 8 25.28 10.38 -3.27
C ASN A 8 26.53 11.29 -3.34
N VAL A 9 27.34 11.13 -4.39
CA VAL A 9 28.54 11.96 -4.60
C VAL A 9 28.14 13.20 -5.39
N LEU A 10 28.02 14.34 -4.72
CA LEU A 10 27.89 15.62 -5.40
C LEU A 10 29.23 16.01 -6.04
N LEU A 11 29.29 15.99 -7.37
CA LEU A 11 30.45 16.45 -8.15
C LEU A 11 30.78 17.90 -7.80
N LYS A 12 32.08 18.22 -7.69
CA LYS A 12 32.55 19.62 -7.59
C LYS A 12 32.09 20.41 -8.81
N LYS A 13 31.84 21.71 -8.62
CA LYS A 13 31.26 22.63 -9.62
C LYS A 13 31.93 22.58 -11.00
N GLU A 14 33.23 22.29 -11.04
CA GLU A 14 34.07 22.17 -12.23
C GLU A 14 33.82 20.90 -13.09
N ASN A 15 33.30 19.83 -12.48
CA ASN A 15 32.97 18.57 -13.16
C ASN A 15 31.45 18.41 -13.41
N GLN A 16 30.65 19.44 -13.10
CA GLN A 16 29.21 19.42 -13.34
C GLN A 16 28.92 19.75 -14.82
N PRO A 17 27.95 19.09 -15.45
CA PRO A 17 27.57 19.40 -16.83
C PRO A 17 27.00 20.82 -16.92
N ILE A 18 27.29 21.50 -18.03
CA ILE A 18 26.82 22.87 -18.25
C ILE A 18 25.30 22.88 -18.42
N THR A 19 24.60 23.39 -17.41
CA THR A 19 23.14 23.62 -17.50
C THR A 19 22.87 24.71 -18.54
N PRO A 20 21.76 24.66 -19.32
CA PRO A 20 21.37 25.74 -20.24
C PRO A 20 21.30 27.13 -19.61
N LYS A 21 21.07 27.18 -18.28
CA LYS A 21 21.16 28.38 -17.44
C LYS A 21 22.52 29.09 -17.52
N HIS A 22 23.62 28.34 -17.61
CA HIS A 22 24.98 28.88 -17.72
C HIS A 22 25.28 29.42 -19.13
N LEU A 23 24.55 28.95 -20.15
CA LEU A 23 24.70 29.38 -21.54
C LEU A 23 23.80 30.59 -21.88
N GLY A 24 23.07 31.14 -20.91
CA GLY A 24 22.11 32.21 -21.14
C GLY A 24 20.93 31.80 -22.03
N ILE A 25 20.73 30.50 -22.26
CA ILE A 25 19.63 29.99 -23.07
C ILE A 25 18.35 30.12 -22.24
N LYS A 26 17.44 30.99 -22.68
CA LYS A 26 16.11 31.10 -22.10
C LYS A 26 15.30 29.87 -22.48
N VAL A 27 15.39 28.83 -21.66
CA VAL A 27 14.52 27.66 -21.76
C VAL A 27 13.10 28.09 -21.42
N SER A 28 12.14 27.79 -22.30
CA SER A 28 10.73 27.89 -21.94
C SER A 28 10.48 26.95 -20.75
N PRO A 29 9.73 27.37 -19.73
CA PRO A 29 9.36 26.47 -18.64
C PRO A 29 8.68 25.22 -19.22
N GLU A 30 9.25 24.06 -18.93
CA GLU A 30 8.69 22.78 -19.31
C GLU A 30 7.41 22.57 -18.49
N GLN A 31 6.26 22.57 -19.16
CA GLN A 31 5.00 22.24 -18.51
C GLN A 31 4.92 20.73 -18.37
N ALA A 32 4.67 20.25 -17.16
CA ALA A 32 4.49 18.83 -16.93
C ALA A 32 3.35 18.30 -17.82
N PRO A 33 3.52 17.13 -18.48
CA PRO A 33 2.47 16.57 -19.31
C PRO A 33 1.24 16.29 -18.45
N GLN A 34 0.15 17.01 -18.70
CA GLN A 34 -1.14 16.76 -18.07
C GLN A 34 -1.91 15.70 -18.87
N ALA A 35 -2.32 14.63 -18.19
CA ALA A 35 -3.18 13.62 -18.77
C ALA A 35 -4.62 14.14 -18.84
N VAL A 36 -5.11 14.46 -20.04
CA VAL A 36 -6.49 14.96 -20.26
C VAL A 36 -7.51 13.82 -20.34
N ILE A 37 -7.08 12.62 -20.72
CA ILE A 37 -7.94 11.45 -20.88
C ILE A 37 -7.32 10.28 -20.11
N MET A 38 -8.07 9.73 -19.16
CA MET A 38 -7.65 8.57 -18.36
C MET A 38 -8.78 7.54 -18.34
N ASP A 39 -8.44 6.29 -18.70
CA ASP A 39 -9.38 5.17 -18.70
C ASP A 39 -10.72 5.52 -19.39
N GLY A 40 -10.64 6.08 -20.60
CA GLY A 40 -11.83 6.40 -21.39
C GLY A 40 -12.68 7.58 -20.89
N LYS A 41 -12.33 8.21 -19.76
CA LYS A 41 -13.00 9.38 -19.21
C LYS A 41 -12.16 10.64 -19.44
N ILE A 42 -12.83 11.69 -19.90
CA ILE A 42 -12.23 13.02 -20.04
C ILE A 42 -12.18 13.66 -18.66
N LEU A 43 -11.01 14.12 -18.25
CA LEU A 43 -10.81 14.83 -16.99
C LEU A 43 -11.00 16.32 -17.21
N ASP A 44 -11.95 16.93 -16.48
CA ASP A 44 -12.26 18.35 -16.64
C ASP A 44 -11.23 19.27 -15.96
N GLU A 45 -10.55 18.79 -14.92
CA GLU A 45 -9.53 19.53 -14.16
C GLU A 45 -8.31 19.96 -15.01
N PRO A 46 -7.65 19.09 -15.79
CA PRO A 46 -6.58 19.54 -16.67
C PRO A 46 -7.08 20.45 -17.81
N LEU A 47 -8.34 20.31 -18.24
CA LEU A 47 -8.94 21.19 -19.24
C LEU A 47 -9.14 22.61 -18.71
N THR A 48 -9.59 22.76 -17.47
CA THR A 48 -9.78 24.08 -16.85
C THR A 48 -8.46 24.78 -16.55
N VAL A 49 -7.44 24.05 -16.11
CA VAL A 49 -6.08 24.58 -15.88
C VAL A 49 -5.47 25.12 -17.18
N LEU A 50 -5.70 24.44 -18.30
CA LEU A 50 -5.24 24.87 -19.61
C LEU A 50 -6.16 25.91 -20.29
N GLY A 51 -7.32 26.21 -19.69
CA GLY A 51 -8.32 27.10 -20.29
C GLY A 51 -8.95 26.53 -21.58
N LEU A 52 -8.93 25.22 -21.76
CA LEU A 52 -9.40 24.52 -22.95
C LEU A 52 -10.81 23.96 -22.75
N ASN A 53 -11.60 23.95 -23.83
CA ASN A 53 -12.97 23.43 -23.81
C ASN A 53 -13.03 21.98 -24.30
N ARG A 54 -13.99 21.19 -23.80
CA ARG A 54 -14.27 19.83 -24.33
C ARG A 54 -14.48 19.80 -25.85
N LYS A 55 -15.07 20.85 -26.42
CA LYS A 55 -15.23 20.99 -27.88
C LYS A 55 -13.88 21.02 -28.62
N TRP A 56 -12.91 21.77 -28.08
CA TRP A 56 -11.56 21.83 -28.64
C TRP A 56 -10.89 20.46 -28.61
N LEU A 57 -11.04 19.73 -27.49
CA LEU A 57 -10.48 18.39 -27.35
C LEU A 57 -11.04 17.43 -28.40
N HIS A 58 -12.35 17.47 -28.65
CA HIS A 58 -12.96 16.65 -29.70
C HIS A 58 -12.44 17.00 -31.10
N THR A 59 -12.25 18.28 -31.41
CA THR A 59 -11.67 18.70 -32.69
C THR A 59 -10.23 18.23 -32.86
N GLU A 60 -9.44 18.25 -31.78
CA GLU A 60 -8.05 17.78 -31.83
C GLU A 60 -7.96 16.25 -31.96
N LEU A 61 -8.84 15.52 -31.27
CA LEU A 61 -8.96 14.06 -31.41
C LEU A 61 -9.43 13.64 -32.82
N GLU A 62 -10.30 14.43 -33.44
CA GLU A 62 -10.77 14.19 -34.81
C GLU A 62 -9.65 14.34 -35.84
N LYS A 63 -8.79 15.37 -35.69
CA LYS A 63 -7.59 15.52 -36.52
C LYS A 63 -6.62 14.35 -36.39
N LEU A 64 -6.51 13.78 -35.20
CA LEU A 64 -5.67 12.62 -34.91
C LEU A 64 -6.32 11.29 -35.33
N GLY A 65 -7.55 11.31 -35.88
CA GLY A 65 -8.26 10.11 -36.33
C GLY A 65 -8.74 9.20 -35.20
N VAL A 66 -8.79 9.70 -33.96
CA VAL A 66 -9.22 8.91 -32.80
C VAL A 66 -10.74 9.05 -32.63
N ALA A 67 -11.48 8.04 -33.07
CA ALA A 67 -12.93 8.01 -32.93
C ALA A 67 -13.36 7.95 -31.44
N PRO A 68 -14.43 8.66 -31.06
CA PRO A 68 -14.90 8.72 -29.66
C PRO A 68 -15.35 7.35 -29.10
N GLY A 69 -15.56 6.36 -29.96
CA GLY A 69 -15.90 4.98 -29.56
C GLY A 69 -14.73 4.18 -28.98
N VAL A 70 -13.47 4.55 -29.27
CA VAL A 70 -12.27 3.82 -28.81
C VAL A 70 -12.15 3.85 -27.28
N PHE A 71 -12.57 4.95 -26.66
CA PHE A 71 -12.49 5.16 -25.21
C PHE A 71 -13.45 4.26 -24.42
N LYS A 72 -14.69 4.07 -24.92
CA LYS A 72 -15.70 3.22 -24.25
C LYS A 72 -15.30 1.74 -24.22
N LEU A 73 -14.51 1.30 -25.20
CA LEU A 73 -14.06 -0.09 -25.32
C LEU A 73 -12.94 -0.43 -24.31
N ALA A 74 -12.24 0.57 -23.76
CA ALA A 74 -11.16 0.35 -22.79
C ALA A 74 -11.69 0.07 -21.37
N ASP A 75 -12.76 0.76 -20.95
CA ASP A 75 -13.41 0.55 -19.65
C ASP A 75 -14.06 -0.83 -19.52
N GLU A 76 -14.75 -1.27 -20.58
CA GLU A 76 -15.45 -2.56 -20.62
C GLU A 76 -14.49 -3.75 -20.51
N LYS A 77 -13.26 -3.61 -21.04
CA LYS A 77 -12.19 -4.61 -20.93
C LYS A 77 -11.61 -4.72 -19.52
N LYS A 78 -11.70 -3.67 -18.69
CA LYS A 78 -11.27 -3.73 -17.28
C LYS A 78 -12.38 -4.27 -16.36
N LYS A 79 -13.65 -4.05 -16.72
CA LYS A 79 -14.79 -4.48 -15.90
C LYS A 79 -15.03 -5.99 -15.95
N LYS A 80 -14.59 -6.66 -17.01
CA LYS A 80 -14.39 -8.12 -17.00
C LYS A 80 -12.95 -8.38 -16.54
N LEU A 81 -12.73 -8.55 -15.24
CA LEU A 81 -11.50 -9.19 -14.77
C LEU A 81 -11.33 -10.44 -15.62
N THR A 82 -10.23 -10.50 -16.37
CA THR A 82 -9.84 -11.64 -17.19
C THR A 82 -10.12 -12.92 -16.40
N PRO A 83 -10.76 -13.94 -16.99
CA PRO A 83 -11.16 -15.16 -16.27
C PRO A 83 -9.96 -15.80 -15.54
N VAL A 84 -8.77 -15.66 -16.12
CA VAL A 84 -7.47 -16.03 -15.55
C VAL A 84 -7.18 -15.31 -14.22
N GLN A 85 -7.48 -14.01 -14.09
CA GLN A 85 -7.21 -13.23 -12.87
C GLN A 85 -8.12 -13.65 -11.71
N GLN A 86 -9.33 -14.12 -12.02
CA GLN A 86 -10.26 -14.65 -11.03
C GLN A 86 -9.76 -15.98 -10.48
N GLU A 87 -9.23 -16.85 -11.33
CA GLU A 87 -8.58 -18.09 -10.91
C GLU A 87 -7.38 -17.80 -9.99
N TYR A 88 -6.54 -16.80 -10.31
CA TYR A 88 -5.45 -16.40 -9.42
C TYR A 88 -5.92 -15.95 -8.03
N GLN A 89 -7.04 -15.23 -7.95
CA GLN A 89 -7.62 -14.81 -6.67
C GLN A 89 -8.19 -16.00 -5.89
N GLN A 90 -8.81 -16.96 -6.58
CA GLN A 90 -9.31 -18.20 -5.98
C GLN A 90 -8.16 -19.09 -5.49
N LEU A 91 -7.06 -19.15 -6.24
CA LEU A 91 -5.83 -19.86 -5.88
C LEU A 91 -5.07 -19.18 -4.73
N ALA A 92 -5.08 -17.85 -4.66
CA ALA A 92 -4.50 -17.12 -3.53
C ALA A 92 -5.31 -17.38 -2.25
N LYS A 93 -6.64 -17.29 -2.35
CA LYS A 93 -7.55 -17.50 -1.23
C LYS A 93 -7.57 -18.94 -0.72
N SER A 94 -7.32 -19.93 -1.59
CA SER A 94 -7.23 -21.35 -1.21
C SER A 94 -5.89 -21.74 -0.60
N LYS A 95 -4.82 -20.95 -0.81
CA LYS A 95 -3.49 -21.17 -0.24
C LYS A 95 -3.26 -20.48 1.11
N GLU A 96 -4.17 -19.61 1.53
CA GLU A 96 -4.10 -19.00 2.85
C GLU A 96 -4.56 -20.01 3.92
N PRO A 97 -3.68 -20.45 4.84
CA PRO A 97 -4.13 -21.27 5.96
C PRO A 97 -5.12 -20.42 6.79
N PRO A 98 -6.33 -20.92 7.09
CA PRO A 98 -7.28 -20.19 7.90
C PRO A 98 -6.65 -19.93 9.27
N ARG A 99 -6.35 -18.66 9.58
CA ARG A 99 -5.72 -18.28 10.85
C ARG A 99 -6.73 -18.58 11.96
N PRO A 100 -6.50 -19.56 12.85
CA PRO A 100 -7.49 -19.95 13.86
C PRO A 100 -7.44 -18.98 15.05
N ILE A 101 -7.73 -17.70 14.77
CA ILE A 101 -7.69 -16.60 15.72
C ILE A 101 -8.56 -16.87 16.95
N PHE A 102 -9.71 -17.51 16.77
CA PHE A 102 -10.66 -17.73 17.85
C PHE A 102 -10.13 -18.70 18.91
N LYS A 103 -9.45 -19.78 18.51
CA LYS A 103 -8.90 -20.78 19.45
C LYS A 103 -7.72 -20.23 20.25
N ASN A 104 -6.83 -19.47 19.60
CA ASN A 104 -5.71 -18.83 20.28
C ASN A 104 -6.16 -17.70 21.21
N CYS A 105 -7.10 -16.85 20.76
CA CYS A 105 -7.63 -15.78 21.61
C CYS A 105 -8.41 -16.31 22.81
N PHE A 106 -9.19 -17.39 22.65
CA PHE A 106 -9.92 -18.00 23.76
C PHE A 106 -8.98 -18.62 24.80
N ARG A 107 -7.91 -19.28 24.37
CA ARG A 107 -6.88 -19.84 25.28
C ARG A 107 -6.14 -18.75 26.04
N ALA A 108 -5.85 -17.62 25.40
CA ALA A 108 -5.27 -16.45 26.07
C ALA A 108 -6.22 -15.82 27.09
N PHE A 109 -7.52 -15.77 26.79
CA PHE A 109 -8.54 -15.25 27.70
C PHE A 109 -8.69 -16.10 28.96
N ILE A 110 -8.69 -17.43 28.85
CA ILE A 110 -8.78 -18.33 30.00
C ILE A 110 -7.50 -18.28 30.85
N ALA A 111 -6.31 -18.26 30.23
CA ALA A 111 -5.04 -18.16 30.97
C ALA A 111 -4.91 -16.83 31.73
N GLY A 112 -5.33 -15.70 31.12
CA GLY A 112 -5.31 -14.38 31.75
C GLY A 112 -6.44 -14.13 32.77
N GLY A 113 -7.62 -14.72 32.57
CA GLY A 113 -8.76 -14.55 33.47
C GLY A 113 -8.68 -15.41 34.73
N THR A 114 -8.19 -16.65 34.61
CA THR A 114 -8.06 -17.57 35.75
C THR A 114 -7.00 -17.14 36.75
N ILE A 115 -5.86 -16.61 36.29
CA ILE A 115 -4.82 -16.07 37.18
C ILE A 115 -5.30 -14.83 37.97
N CYS A 116 -6.15 -13.99 37.37
CA CYS A 116 -6.71 -12.80 38.02
C CYS A 116 -7.65 -13.16 39.20
N LEU A 117 -8.43 -14.23 39.07
CA LEU A 117 -9.33 -14.69 40.14
C LEU A 117 -8.58 -15.42 41.26
N VAL A 118 -7.53 -16.18 40.93
CA VAL A 118 -6.68 -16.84 41.93
C VAL A 118 -5.92 -15.81 42.77
N GLU A 119 -5.49 -14.70 42.18
CA GLU A 119 -4.81 -13.60 42.89
C GLU A 119 -5.79 -12.77 43.75
N GLN A 120 -7.01 -12.51 43.27
CA GLN A 120 -8.04 -11.83 44.09
C GLN A 120 -8.54 -12.68 45.26
N GLY A 121 -8.42 -14.01 45.19
CA GLY A 121 -8.79 -14.94 46.27
C GLY A 121 -7.78 -15.06 47.41
N GLN A 122 -6.49 -14.74 47.19
CA GLN A 122 -5.44 -14.78 48.23
C GLN A 122 -5.17 -13.41 48.88
N ARG A 123 -5.83 -12.35 48.41
CA ARG A 123 -5.62 -10.96 48.86
C ARG A 123 -6.54 -10.50 49.99
N SER A 124 -7.04 -11.42 50.81
CA SER A 124 -7.68 -11.09 52.10
C SER A 124 -6.71 -11.14 53.29
N ASN A 125 -5.41 -11.45 53.10
CA ASN A 125 -4.45 -11.53 54.21
C ASN A 125 -3.07 -10.88 54.01
N PHE A 126 -2.79 -10.17 52.90
CA PHE A 126 -1.52 -9.44 52.78
C PHE A 126 -1.59 -8.26 51.80
N PRO A 127 -1.37 -7.01 52.24
CA PRO A 127 -1.17 -5.89 51.33
C PRO A 127 0.32 -5.79 50.99
N LEU A 128 0.65 -5.78 49.70
CA LEU A 128 1.37 -4.68 49.03
C LEU A 128 2.07 -5.19 47.76
N SER A 129 1.97 -4.36 46.72
CA SER A 129 2.88 -4.26 45.57
C SER A 129 3.17 -5.52 44.78
N LEU A 130 2.43 -5.71 43.67
CA LEU A 130 3.10 -6.02 42.42
C LEU A 130 2.46 -5.23 41.28
N HIS A 131 3.34 -4.45 40.68
CA HIS A 131 3.20 -3.53 39.58
C HIS A 131 2.83 -4.32 38.32
N CYS A 132 1.72 -3.96 37.68
CA CYS A 132 1.27 -4.57 36.44
C CYS A 132 2.14 -4.05 35.28
N SER A 133 3.16 -4.83 34.88
CA SER A 133 3.93 -4.54 33.66
C SER A 133 3.10 -4.90 32.43
N SER A 134 2.39 -3.88 31.95
CA SER A 134 1.74 -3.84 30.65
C SER A 134 2.77 -3.45 29.59
N SER A 135 3.61 -4.39 29.14
CA SER A 135 4.34 -4.21 27.88
C SER A 135 4.93 -5.52 27.36
N GLN A 136 4.21 -6.19 26.46
CA GLN A 136 4.84 -7.02 25.43
C GLN A 136 3.93 -7.08 24.20
N ARG A 137 3.84 -5.95 23.50
CA ARG A 137 3.49 -5.92 22.08
C ARG A 137 4.78 -5.68 21.29
N ASP A 138 4.81 -6.28 20.10
CA ASP A 138 5.80 -6.09 19.03
C ASP A 138 7.12 -6.86 19.13
N ASN A 139 7.06 -8.15 18.82
CA ASN A 139 7.76 -8.75 17.65
C ASN A 139 7.71 -10.27 17.70
N ARG A 140 6.67 -10.88 17.11
CA ARG A 140 6.70 -12.30 16.69
C ARG A 140 5.60 -12.65 15.69
N ILE A 141 5.53 -11.97 14.55
CA ILE A 141 4.88 -12.53 13.35
C ILE A 141 5.93 -13.37 12.62
N GLU A 142 6.52 -14.37 13.29
CA GLU A 142 7.37 -15.38 12.63
C GLU A 142 7.54 -16.67 13.43
N LYS A 143 6.58 -17.06 14.29
CA LYS A 143 6.61 -18.39 14.93
C LYS A 143 5.24 -19.07 15.06
N ASP A 144 4.29 -18.75 14.19
CA ASP A 144 2.94 -19.34 14.22
C ASP A 144 2.80 -20.62 13.37
N THR A 145 3.91 -21.29 13.02
CA THR A 145 3.83 -22.59 12.30
C THR A 145 4.64 -23.70 12.97
N ARG A 146 5.24 -23.44 14.14
CA ARG A 146 6.11 -24.41 14.85
C ARG A 146 5.73 -24.58 16.33
N ALA A 147 4.45 -24.44 16.65
CA ALA A 147 3.94 -24.70 17.99
C ALA A 147 2.95 -25.88 18.04
N ASP A 148 2.43 -26.33 16.90
CA ASP A 148 1.55 -27.50 16.84
C ASP A 148 2.32 -28.84 16.92
N ASP A 149 3.64 -28.86 16.65
CA ASP A 149 4.47 -30.08 16.69
C ASP A 149 4.88 -30.55 18.09
N VAL A 150 4.84 -29.68 19.11
CA VAL A 150 5.27 -30.02 20.48
C VAL A 150 4.15 -30.54 21.38
N ALA A 151 2.90 -30.56 20.89
CA ALA A 151 1.74 -31.06 21.64
C ALA A 151 1.36 -32.52 21.31
N THR A 152 2.14 -33.21 20.48
CA THR A 152 1.88 -34.62 20.09
C THR A 152 2.86 -35.61 20.77
N ILE A 153 3.78 -35.16 21.63
CA ILE A 153 4.77 -36.03 22.30
C ILE A 153 4.61 -36.01 23.85
N LEU A 154 3.44 -35.65 24.36
CA LEU A 154 3.05 -35.83 25.77
C LEU A 154 1.59 -36.26 25.83
#